data_AF-A0A3Q9FCR4-F1
#
_entry.id   AF-A0A3Q9FCR4-F1
#
_cell.length_a   1.000
_cell.length_b   1.000
_cell.length_c   1.000
_cell.angle_alpha   90.00
_cell.angle_beta   90.00
_cell.angle_gamma   90.00
#
_symmetry.space_group_name_H-M   'P 1'
#
loop_
_entity.id
_entity.type
_entity.pdbx_description
1 polymer ?
#
loop_
_entity_poly.entity_id
_entity_poly.type
_entity_poly.pdbx_seq_one_letter_code
_entity_poly.pdbx_strand_id
1 'polypeptide(L)' 'MNPLKGTISHHDAEVVELRTDPGLTAAYLKVAAKSLGDPDNHAAALLALQAVTEAGNLFHLIPARPKT' A
#
# COMPACT_ATOMS: atom_id res chain seq x y z
N MET A 1 -10.34 -13.91 18.80
CA MET A 1 -10.89 -14.10 17.43
C MET A 1 -9.78 -14.69 16.58
N ASN A 2 -9.94 -15.90 16.04
CA ASN A 2 -8.97 -16.45 15.09
C ASN A 2 -9.23 -15.82 13.72
N PRO A 3 -8.20 -15.36 12.98
CA PRO A 3 -8.38 -14.91 11.62
C PRO A 3 -8.97 -16.04 10.77
N LEU A 4 -9.96 -15.71 9.94
CA LEU A 4 -10.59 -16.66 9.03
C LEU A 4 -9.51 -17.15 8.03
N LYS A 5 -9.32 -18.47 7.93
CA LYS A 5 -8.39 -19.06 6.96
C LYS A 5 -8.79 -18.60 5.54
N GLY A 6 -7.92 -17.83 4.89
CA GLY A 6 -8.08 -17.40 3.50
C GLY A 6 -8.48 -15.93 3.30
N THR A 7 -8.62 -15.13 4.35
CA THR A 7 -8.84 -13.68 4.20
C THR A 7 -7.52 -12.93 4.22
N ILE A 8 -7.23 -12.21 3.13
CA ILE A 8 -6.15 -11.22 3.06
C ILE A 8 -6.63 -9.91 3.69
N SER A 9 -5.74 -9.13 4.29
CA SER A 9 -6.07 -7.76 4.70
C SER A 9 -6.43 -6.94 3.45
N HIS A 10 -7.38 -6.02 3.59
CA HIS A 10 -7.72 -5.08 2.51
C HIS A 10 -6.49 -4.28 2.07
N HIS A 11 -5.67 -3.86 3.04
CA HIS A 11 -4.43 -3.12 2.81
C HIS A 11 -3.41 -3.94 2.00
N ASP A 12 -3.22 -5.22 2.33
CA ASP A 12 -2.27 -6.08 1.60
C ASP A 12 -2.72 -6.30 0.15
N ALA A 13 -4.03 -6.42 -0.08
CA ALA A 13 -4.59 -6.53 -1.43
C ALA A 13 -4.42 -5.22 -2.22
N GLU A 14 -4.67 -4.08 -1.59
CA GLU A 14 -4.48 -2.74 -2.18
C GLU A 14 -3.02 -2.52 -2.59
N VAL A 15 -2.04 -2.87 -1.73
CA VAL A 15 -0.62 -2.77 -2.04
C VAL A 15 -0.22 -3.64 -3.25
N VAL A 16 -0.78 -4.86 -3.36
CA VAL A 16 -0.55 -5.75 -4.51
C VAL A 16 -1.15 -5.17 -5.79
N GLU A 17 -2.34 -4.60 -5.72
CA GLU A 17 -3.02 -3.98 -6.85
C GLU A 17 -2.22 -2.77 -7.35
N LEU A 18 -1.85 -1.84 -6.46
CA LEU A 18 -1.03 -0.67 -6.78
C LEU A 18 0.31 -1.08 -7.42
N ARG A 19 0.92 -2.16 -6.94
CA ARG A 19 2.20 -2.64 -7.49
C ARG A 19 2.07 -3.18 -8.93
N THR A 20 0.92 -3.75 -9.27
CA THR A 20 0.69 -4.38 -10.58
C THR A 20 0.01 -3.43 -11.58
N ASP A 21 -0.56 -2.31 -11.10
CA ASP A 21 -1.16 -1.26 -11.91
C ASP A 21 -0.48 0.12 -11.69
N PRO A 22 0.49 0.50 -12.55
CA PRO A 22 1.11 1.81 -12.51
C PRO A 22 0.14 2.98 -12.75
N GLY A 23 -0.94 2.76 -13.49
CA GLY A 23 -1.97 3.77 -13.75
C GLY A 23 -2.76 4.08 -12.48
N LEU A 24 -3.13 3.04 -11.72
CA LEU A 24 -3.76 3.18 -10.41
C LEU A 24 -2.81 3.87 -9.41
N THR A 25 -1.53 3.49 -9.37
CA THR A 25 -0.51 4.16 -8.55
C THR A 25 -0.41 5.65 -8.88
N ALA A 26 -0.37 6.02 -10.16
CA ALA A 26 -0.34 7.42 -10.58
C ALA A 26 -1.62 8.18 -10.17
N ALA A 27 -2.79 7.52 -10.24
CA ALA A 27 -4.05 8.12 -9.81
C ALA A 27 -4.05 8.39 -8.28
N TYR A 28 -3.60 7.43 -7.48
CA TYR A 28 -3.45 7.57 -6.03
C TYR A 28 -2.52 8.73 -5.67
N LEU A 29 -1.34 8.79 -6.28
CA LEU A 29 -0.38 9.89 -6.08
C LEU A 29 -0.99 11.26 -6.39
N LYS A 30 -1.73 11.36 -7.49
CA LYS A 30 -2.36 12.62 -7.91
C LYS A 30 -3.45 13.08 -6.94
N VAL A 31 -4.26 12.16 -6.43
CA VAL A 31 -5.30 12.47 -5.44
C VAL A 31 -4.64 12.84 -4.10
N ALA A 32 -3.72 12.02 -3.61
CA ALA A 32 -3.03 12.26 -2.35
C ALA A 32 -2.30 13.61 -2.32
N ALA A 33 -1.57 13.95 -3.40
CA ALA A 33 -0.87 15.23 -3.50
C ALA A 33 -1.83 16.44 -3.42
N LYS A 34 -3.04 16.34 -3.98
CA LYS A 34 -4.06 17.39 -3.89
C LYS A 34 -4.67 17.49 -2.51
N SER A 35 -4.87 16.35 -1.85
CA SER A 35 -5.55 16.25 -0.55
C SER A 35 -4.65 16.55 0.65
N LEU A 36 -3.33 16.64 0.49
CA LEU A 36 -2.42 17.03 1.56
C LEU A 36 -2.71 18.41 2.16
N GLY A 37 -3.25 19.34 1.36
CA GLY A 37 -3.63 20.67 1.85
C GLY A 37 -5.01 20.73 2.50
N ASP A 38 -5.79 19.65 2.43
CA ASP A 38 -7.16 19.58 2.90
C ASP A 38 -7.19 18.94 4.31
N PRO A 39 -7.55 19.69 5.37
CA PRO A 39 -7.57 19.17 6.74
C PRO A 39 -8.46 17.94 6.91
N ASP A 40 -9.57 17.86 6.19
CA ASP A 40 -10.53 16.76 6.31
C ASP A 40 -10.01 15.48 5.63
N ASN A 41 -9.13 15.63 4.62
CA ASN A 41 -8.60 14.54 3.83
C ASN A 41 -7.10 14.27 4.06
N HIS A 42 -6.42 15.02 4.92
CA HIS A 42 -4.99 14.92 5.17
C HIS A 42 -4.57 13.52 5.62
N ALA A 43 -5.33 12.91 6.54
CA ALA A 43 -5.04 11.56 7.02
C ALA A 43 -5.17 10.51 5.92
N ALA A 44 -6.22 10.60 5.09
CA ALA A 44 -6.42 9.70 3.96
C ALA A 44 -5.32 9.88 2.89
N ALA A 45 -4.88 11.12 2.65
CA ALA A 45 -3.77 11.40 1.76
C ALA A 45 -2.47 10.72 2.22
N LEU A 46 -2.16 10.78 3.53
CA LEU A 46 -0.99 10.11 4.08
C LEU A 46 -1.07 8.58 3.96
N LEU A 47 -2.24 7.98 4.20
CA LEU A 47 -2.44 6.54 4.03
C LEU A 47 -2.26 6.10 2.57
N ALA A 48 -2.78 6.88 1.62
CA ALA A 48 -2.57 6.61 0.19
C ALA A 48 -1.08 6.70 -0.20
N LEU A 49 -0.34 7.67 0.34
CA LEU A 49 1.11 7.78 0.12
C LEU A 49 1.89 6.61 0.75
N GLN A 50 1.47 6.14 1.92
CA GLN A 50 2.04 4.95 2.54
C GLN A 50 1.82 3.71 1.65
N ALA A 51 0.59 3.46 1.19
CA ALA A 51 0.28 2.33 0.31
C ALA A 51 1.09 2.36 -1.01
N VAL A 52 1.21 3.53 -1.65
CA VAL A 52 2.06 3.71 -2.84
C VAL A 52 3.54 3.45 -2.54
N THR A 53 4.02 3.91 -1.38
CA THR A 53 5.41 3.68 -0.96
C THR A 53 5.67 2.20 -0.73
N GLU A 54 4.75 1.48 -0.09
CA GLU A 54 4.84 0.03 0.12
C GLU A 54 4.74 -0.76 -1.20
N ALA A 55 3.91 -0.31 -2.14
CA ALA A 55 3.81 -0.88 -3.47
C ALA A 55 5.11 -0.72 -4.28
N GLY A 56 5.77 0.44 -4.14
CA GLY A 56 7.07 0.72 -4.76
C GLY A 56 8.26 0.06 -4.04
N ASN A 57 8.20 -0.03 -2.71
CA ASN A 57 9.19 -0.69 -1.86
C ASN A 57 8.67 -2.02 -1.32
N LEU A 58 8.75 -3.06 -2.14
CA LEU A 58 8.91 -4.41 -1.61
C LEU A 58 10.41 -4.73 -1.64
N PHE A 59 11.01 -4.80 -0.46
CA PHE A 59 12.35 -5.35 -0.20
C PHE A 59 12.73 -6.46 -1.20
N HIS A 60 13.67 -6.18 -2.10
CA HIS A 60 14.39 -7.21 -2.86
C HIS A 60 15.39 -8.02 -2.00
N LEU A 61 15.33 -7.98 -0.66
CA LEU A 61 16.28 -8.71 0.20
C LEU A 61 15.68 -9.04 1.58
N ILE A 62 14.84 -10.07 1.66
CA ILE A 62 15.02 -11.10 2.71
C ILE A 62 14.90 -12.45 2.00
N PRO A 63 16.01 -13.09 1.58
CA PRO A 63 15.96 -14.53 1.42
C PRO A 63 15.61 -15.10 2.79
N ALA A 64 14.54 -15.90 2.85
CA ALA A 64 14.21 -16.68 4.03
C ALA A 64 15.50 -17.35 4.54
N ARG A 65 15.88 -17.12 5.81
CA ARG A 65 17.01 -17.87 6.39
C ARG A 65 16.72 -19.36 6.17
N PRO A 66 17.61 -20.13 5.52
CA PRO A 66 17.48 -21.57 5.54
C PRO A 66 17.56 -22.01 7.01
N LYS A 67 16.57 -22.79 7.44
CA LYS A 67 16.64 -23.47 8.73
C LYS A 67 17.78 -24.49 8.64
N THR A 68 18.90 -24.19 9.30
CA THR A 68 19.91 -25.18 9.68
C THR A 68 19.56 -25.73 11.04
#